data_AF-D5UJQ9-F1
#
_entry.id   AF-D5UJQ9-F1
#
_cell.length_a   1.000
_cell.length_b   1.000
_cell.length_c   1.000
_cell.angle_alpha   90.00
_cell.angle_beta   90.00
_cell.angle_gamma   90.00
#
_symmetry.space_group_name_H-M   'P 1'
#
loop_
_entity.id
_entity.type
_entity.pdbx_description
1 polymer ?
#
loop_
_entity_poly.entity_id
_entity_poly.type
_entity_poly.pdbx_seq_one_letter_code
_entity_poly.pdbx_strand_id
1 'polypeptide(L)'
;MAAGGVDGSTGRSGGGQIRSGTERIGGSGDAEHGVLVGRREGRGWIRVTRTVDDVPAAVLDGLRVAAPAATLLACARDLGLLDMVVLVDSALRTGCTAEEIARTAAPYRSGAPLLRRALELADGRSESPWETLLRVLHVSVGVQVVPQHTVRTTDGTFVARGDLWLPSTRVLHEYDGGVHRSSRVHTNDLRRDRALTAAGWTRRGYVAADLCREPVAVLRDIDDALGRPHRPEGVRPWIRLLSGSTLTESGRARLRGRLGL
;
A
#
# COMPACT_ATOMS: atom_id res chain seq x y z
N MET A 1 -51.80 -28.19 52.61
CA MET A 1 -52.56 -28.63 51.43
C MET A 1 -51.59 -28.69 50.26
N ALA A 2 -51.51 -29.84 49.61
CA ALA A 2 -50.60 -30.16 48.51
C ALA A 2 -51.38 -30.42 47.20
N ALA A 3 -50.63 -30.48 46.09
CA ALA A 3 -50.97 -30.90 44.71
C ALA A 3 -51.79 -29.90 43.87
N GLY A 4 -51.55 -29.69 42.56
CA GLY A 4 -50.65 -30.27 41.55
C GLY A 4 -51.19 -30.00 40.12
N GLY A 5 -50.32 -30.01 39.08
CA GLY A 5 -50.67 -30.19 37.63
C GLY A 5 -50.37 -28.99 36.68
N VAL A 6 -49.26 -28.91 35.91
CA VAL A 6 -48.97 -29.33 34.49
C VAL A 6 -50.09 -29.05 33.47
N ASP A 7 -49.93 -28.59 32.21
CA ASP A 7 -48.82 -28.54 31.22
C ASP A 7 -49.25 -27.63 30.02
N GLY A 8 -48.34 -27.25 29.10
CA GLY A 8 -48.77 -26.77 27.76
C GLY A 8 -47.91 -25.72 27.02
N SER A 9 -46.95 -26.21 26.24
CA SER A 9 -46.08 -25.50 25.28
C SER A 9 -46.76 -24.81 24.08
N THR A 10 -46.16 -23.76 23.50
CA THR A 10 -46.03 -23.60 22.03
C THR A 10 -44.83 -22.72 21.66
N GLY A 11 -43.87 -23.31 20.93
CA GLY A 11 -42.79 -22.61 20.24
C GLY A 11 -43.21 -22.16 18.85
N ARG A 12 -42.67 -21.03 18.36
CA ARG A 12 -42.80 -20.60 16.96
C ARG A 12 -41.57 -20.99 16.16
N SER A 13 -41.77 -21.94 15.26
CA SER A 13 -40.91 -22.36 14.17
C SER A 13 -40.97 -21.38 12.99
N GLY A 14 -39.84 -20.80 12.60
CA GLY A 14 -39.67 -20.09 11.32
C GLY A 14 -38.91 -20.97 10.33
N GLY A 15 -39.64 -21.78 9.56
CA GLY A 15 -39.08 -22.64 8.50
C GLY A 15 -38.76 -21.84 7.24
N GLY A 16 -37.47 -21.72 6.91
CA GLY A 16 -36.99 -21.27 5.60
C GLY A 16 -36.97 -22.44 4.62
N GLN A 17 -37.79 -22.35 3.58
CA GLN A 17 -38.04 -23.40 2.60
C GLN A 17 -36.84 -23.54 1.63
N ILE A 18 -36.18 -24.69 1.64
CA ILE A 18 -35.17 -25.08 0.63
C ILE A 18 -35.93 -25.62 -0.59
N ARG A 19 -35.74 -25.00 -1.75
CA ARG A 19 -36.17 -25.57 -3.05
C ARG A 19 -34.96 -26.17 -3.74
N SER A 20 -34.86 -27.50 -3.74
CA SER A 20 -33.93 -28.24 -4.59
C SER A 20 -34.58 -28.49 -5.94
N GLY A 21 -34.14 -27.78 -6.99
CA GLY A 21 -34.44 -28.12 -8.37
C GLY A 21 -33.29 -28.94 -8.94
N THR A 22 -33.46 -30.26 -9.04
CA THR A 22 -32.63 -31.11 -9.89
C THR A 22 -33.30 -31.22 -11.25
N GLU A 23 -32.65 -30.72 -12.29
CA GLU A 23 -32.99 -31.04 -13.67
C GLU A 23 -31.81 -31.78 -14.29
N ARG A 24 -32.02 -33.07 -14.59
CA ARG A 24 -31.11 -33.88 -15.40
C ARG A 24 -31.56 -33.74 -16.85
N ILE A 25 -30.68 -33.23 -17.70
CA ILE A 25 -30.75 -33.46 -19.15
C ILE A 25 -29.41 -34.08 -19.55
N GLY A 26 -29.46 -35.29 -20.10
CA GLY A 26 -28.29 -36.00 -20.58
C GLY A 26 -27.94 -35.62 -22.02
N GLY A 27 -26.70 -35.93 -22.41
CA GLY A 27 -26.33 -36.14 -23.81
C GLY A 27 -25.24 -35.22 -24.37
N SER A 28 -24.02 -35.76 -24.39
CA SER A 28 -22.95 -35.57 -25.39
C SER A 28 -22.48 -34.16 -25.81
N GLY A 29 -21.21 -33.88 -25.48
CA GLY A 29 -20.25 -33.23 -26.37
C GLY A 29 -20.47 -31.75 -26.67
N ASP A 30 -19.85 -30.87 -25.87
CA ASP A 30 -18.99 -29.78 -26.35
C ASP A 30 -18.49 -28.95 -25.15
N ALA A 31 -17.27 -28.42 -25.28
CA ALA A 31 -16.57 -27.69 -24.22
C ALA A 31 -17.24 -26.34 -23.93
N GLU A 32 -18.13 -26.31 -22.93
CA GLU A 32 -18.75 -25.08 -22.46
C GLU A 32 -17.79 -24.27 -21.57
N HIS A 33 -17.35 -23.13 -22.10
CA HIS A 33 -16.75 -22.05 -21.33
C HIS A 33 -17.83 -21.42 -20.43
N GLY A 34 -18.03 -22.00 -19.24
CA GLY A 34 -18.95 -21.47 -18.25
C GLY A 34 -18.39 -20.21 -17.56
N VAL A 35 -18.88 -19.03 -17.93
CA VAL A 35 -18.70 -17.81 -17.12
C VAL A 35 -19.63 -17.91 -15.91
N LEU A 36 -19.12 -18.42 -14.80
CA LEU A 36 -19.79 -18.36 -13.51
C LEU A 36 -19.68 -16.95 -12.93
N VAL A 37 -20.70 -16.11 -13.16
CA VAL A 37 -20.93 -14.88 -12.39
C VAL A 37 -21.47 -15.29 -11.01
N GLY A 38 -20.56 -15.62 -10.10
CA GLY A 38 -20.91 -15.92 -8.71
C GLY A 38 -21.48 -14.69 -7.98
N ARG A 39 -22.71 -14.83 -7.49
CA ARG A 39 -23.39 -13.87 -6.61
C ARG A 39 -22.53 -13.59 -5.37
N ARG A 40 -22.27 -12.31 -5.09
CA ARG A 40 -21.54 -11.84 -3.90
C ARG A 40 -22.36 -12.17 -2.65
N GLU A 41 -22.05 -13.27 -1.96
CA GLU A 41 -22.56 -13.53 -0.63
C GLU A 41 -21.45 -13.30 0.39
N GLY A 42 -21.59 -12.21 1.15
CA GLY A 42 -20.74 -11.90 2.29
C GLY A 42 -21.59 -11.22 3.35
N ARG A 43 -21.43 -11.62 4.62
CA ARG A 43 -21.74 -10.73 5.75
C ARG A 43 -20.91 -9.46 5.53
N GLY A 44 -21.44 -8.26 5.74
CA GLY A 44 -20.87 -6.97 5.26
C GLY A 44 -19.40 -6.64 5.56
N TRP A 45 -18.67 -7.50 6.28
CA TRP A 45 -17.26 -7.37 6.65
C TRP A 45 -16.33 -8.38 5.96
N ILE A 46 -16.87 -9.42 5.31
CA ILE A 46 -16.09 -10.51 4.69
C ILE A 46 -16.45 -10.60 3.21
N ARG A 47 -15.44 -10.40 2.36
CA ARG A 47 -15.57 -10.56 0.90
C ARG A 47 -14.98 -11.89 0.46
N VAL A 48 -15.85 -12.80 0.00
CA VAL A 48 -15.43 -14.07 -0.58
C VAL A 48 -15.19 -13.89 -2.08
N THR A 49 -14.00 -14.25 -2.56
CA THR A 49 -13.69 -14.32 -3.99
C THR A 49 -13.34 -15.77 -4.33
N ARG A 50 -13.94 -16.33 -5.38
CA ARG A 50 -13.52 -17.61 -5.95
C ARG A 50 -12.46 -17.35 -7.02
N THR A 51 -11.35 -18.08 -6.96
CA THR A 51 -10.32 -18.10 -7.99
C THR A 51 -10.45 -19.38 -8.80
N VAL A 52 -10.09 -19.32 -10.09
CA VAL A 52 -10.10 -20.50 -10.96
C VAL A 52 -8.89 -21.39 -10.66
N ASP A 53 -7.75 -20.76 -10.35
CA ASP A 53 -6.52 -21.47 -9.98
C ASP A 53 -6.33 -21.50 -8.47
N ASP A 54 -5.51 -22.45 -8.03
CA ASP A 54 -4.96 -22.45 -6.68
C ASP A 54 -4.18 -21.16 -6.40
N VAL A 55 -4.45 -20.58 -5.23
CA VAL A 55 -3.74 -19.39 -4.76
C VAL A 55 -2.50 -19.84 -4.00
N PRO A 56 -1.28 -19.43 -4.42
CA PRO A 56 -0.07 -19.66 -3.65
C PRO A 56 -0.25 -19.16 -2.22
N ALA A 57 0.10 -20.00 -1.25
CA ALA A 57 -0.16 -19.75 0.16
C ALA A 57 1.10 -19.93 1.00
N ALA A 58 1.14 -19.24 2.14
CA ALA A 58 2.12 -19.40 3.20
C ALA A 58 1.40 -19.75 4.51
N VAL A 59 2.14 -20.21 5.51
CA VAL A 59 1.62 -20.41 6.86
C VAL A 59 2.19 -19.33 7.77
N LEU A 60 1.31 -18.57 8.42
CA LEU A 60 1.66 -17.56 9.41
C LEU A 60 0.90 -17.88 10.69
N ASP A 61 1.62 -18.12 11.79
CA ASP A 61 1.03 -18.50 13.09
C ASP A 61 0.01 -19.66 13.00
N GLY A 62 0.31 -20.65 12.16
CA GLY A 62 -0.56 -21.82 11.93
C GLY A 62 -1.75 -21.56 10.99
N LEU A 63 -1.94 -20.33 10.51
CA LEU A 63 -3.00 -19.97 9.56
C LEU A 63 -2.47 -19.97 8.12
N ARG A 64 -3.23 -20.61 7.22
CA ARG A 64 -2.96 -20.54 5.78
C ARG A 64 -3.38 -19.17 5.26
N VAL A 65 -2.40 -18.38 4.83
CA VAL A 65 -2.57 -17.03 4.27
C VAL A 65 -2.10 -17.01 2.81
N ALA A 66 -2.61 -16.08 2.01
CA ALA A 66 -2.12 -15.90 0.64
C ALA A 66 -0.65 -15.43 0.67
N ALA A 67 0.17 -15.96 -0.23
CA ALA A 67 1.55 -15.52 -0.40
C ALA A 67 1.59 -14.01 -0.75
N PRO A 68 2.67 -13.27 -0.41
CA PRO A 68 2.74 -11.83 -0.60
C PRO A 68 2.37 -11.35 -2.01
N ALA A 69 2.94 -11.97 -3.06
CA ALA A 69 2.64 -11.60 -4.44
C ALA A 69 1.16 -11.83 -4.83
N ALA A 70 0.54 -12.90 -4.32
CA ALA A 70 -0.89 -13.17 -4.54
C ALA A 70 -1.77 -12.15 -3.82
N THR A 71 -1.38 -11.75 -2.60
CA THR A 71 -2.03 -10.67 -1.85
C THR A 71 -1.94 -9.34 -2.60
N LEU A 72 -0.78 -8.99 -3.15
CA LEU A 72 -0.61 -7.79 -3.96
C LEU A 72 -1.52 -7.78 -5.20
N LEU A 73 -1.60 -8.89 -5.93
CA LEU A 73 -2.52 -9.00 -7.08
C LEU A 73 -3.98 -8.85 -6.66
N ALA A 74 -4.34 -9.38 -5.48
CA ALA A 74 -5.67 -9.20 -4.93
C ALA A 74 -5.97 -7.72 -4.61
N CYS A 75 -5.07 -7.06 -3.88
CA CYS A 75 -5.19 -5.64 -3.55
C CYS A 75 -5.24 -4.73 -4.78
N ALA A 76 -4.50 -5.06 -5.84
CA ALA A 76 -4.43 -4.28 -7.07
C ALA A 76 -5.76 -4.21 -7.84
N ARG A 77 -6.74 -5.06 -7.50
CA ARG A 77 -8.10 -4.98 -8.04
C ARG A 77 -8.87 -3.79 -7.49
N ASP A 78 -8.62 -3.42 -6.24
CA ASP A 78 -9.42 -2.47 -5.50
C ASP A 78 -8.70 -1.15 -5.20
N LEU A 79 -7.39 -1.18 -4.94
CA LEU A 79 -6.60 -0.01 -4.53
C LEU A 79 -6.14 0.91 -5.68
N GLY A 80 -5.66 2.10 -5.30
CA GLY A 80 -5.00 3.06 -6.19
C GLY A 80 -3.50 2.78 -6.36
N LEU A 81 -2.86 3.47 -7.31
CA LEU A 81 -1.45 3.25 -7.64
C LEU A 81 -0.53 3.54 -6.45
N LEU A 82 -0.68 4.68 -5.77
CA LEU A 82 0.17 5.00 -4.60
C LEU A 82 0.04 3.97 -3.49
N ASP A 83 -1.19 3.58 -3.14
CA ASP A 83 -1.42 2.56 -2.11
C ASP A 83 -0.74 1.24 -2.50
N MET A 84 -0.77 0.89 -3.80
CA MET A 84 -0.09 -0.29 -4.31
C MET A 84 1.43 -0.19 -4.24
N VAL A 85 2.04 0.98 -4.53
CA VAL A 85 3.51 1.13 -4.40
C VAL A 85 3.93 0.92 -2.94
N VAL A 86 3.17 1.44 -1.97
CA VAL A 86 3.43 1.19 -0.53
C VAL A 86 3.41 -0.30 -0.22
N LEU A 87 2.41 -1.04 -0.71
CA LEU A 87 2.32 -2.48 -0.47
C LEU A 87 3.45 -3.25 -1.16
N VAL A 88 3.83 -2.86 -2.38
CA VAL A 88 4.93 -3.49 -3.13
C VAL A 88 6.27 -3.26 -2.42
N ASP A 89 6.59 -2.03 -2.00
CA ASP A 89 7.81 -1.73 -1.22
C ASP A 89 7.88 -2.57 0.04
N SER A 90 6.75 -2.67 0.77
CA SER A 90 6.67 -3.50 1.98
C SER A 90 6.92 -4.99 1.70
N ALA A 91 6.36 -5.53 0.62
CA ALA A 91 6.58 -6.91 0.20
C ALA A 91 8.03 -7.15 -0.22
N LEU A 92 8.64 -6.24 -0.97
CA LEU A 92 10.05 -6.31 -1.36
C LEU A 92 10.98 -6.31 -0.13
N ARG A 93 10.72 -5.40 0.81
CA ARG A 93 11.49 -5.29 2.07
C ARG A 93 11.40 -6.54 2.94
N THR A 94 10.28 -7.26 2.88
CA THR A 94 10.03 -8.48 3.66
C THR A 94 10.42 -9.77 2.94
N GLY A 95 11.07 -9.65 1.78
CA GLY A 95 11.70 -10.77 1.08
C GLY A 95 10.94 -11.32 -0.13
N CYS A 96 9.81 -10.72 -0.52
CA CYS A 96 9.20 -11.04 -1.82
C CYS A 96 10.05 -10.43 -2.94
N THR A 97 10.34 -11.20 -3.98
CA THR A 97 11.19 -10.75 -5.09
C THR A 97 10.38 -10.01 -6.16
N ALA A 98 11.04 -9.10 -6.88
CA ALA A 98 10.42 -8.41 -8.01
C ALA A 98 9.96 -9.40 -9.08
N GLU A 99 10.71 -10.48 -9.30
CA GLU A 99 10.40 -11.54 -10.24
C GLU A 99 9.14 -12.33 -9.84
N GLU A 100 8.94 -12.61 -8.55
CA GLU A 100 7.69 -13.24 -8.06
C GLU A 100 6.47 -12.35 -8.30
N ILE A 101 6.60 -11.05 -8.03
CA ILE A 101 5.54 -10.07 -8.25
C ILE A 101 5.22 -9.97 -9.74
N ALA A 102 6.25 -9.88 -10.60
CA ALA A 102 6.10 -9.81 -12.04
C ALA A 102 5.42 -11.07 -12.62
N ARG A 103 5.85 -12.27 -12.19
CA ARG A 103 5.22 -13.54 -12.58
C ARG A 103 3.75 -13.60 -12.17
N THR A 104 3.43 -13.13 -10.96
CA THR A 104 2.05 -13.11 -10.46
C THR A 104 1.18 -12.11 -11.23
N ALA A 105 1.78 -11.02 -11.70
CA ALA A 105 1.14 -10.01 -12.56
C ALA A 105 1.08 -10.43 -14.04
N ALA A 106 0.81 -11.70 -14.33
CA ALA A 106 0.68 -12.23 -15.68
C ALA A 106 -0.46 -11.55 -16.49
N PRO A 107 -0.42 -11.60 -17.85
CA PRO A 107 -1.49 -11.10 -18.71
C PRO A 107 -2.88 -11.67 -18.35
N TYR A 108 -3.93 -10.92 -18.70
CA TYR A 108 -5.34 -11.29 -18.51
C TYR A 108 -5.81 -11.48 -17.05
N ARG A 109 -4.96 -11.18 -16.06
CA ARG A 109 -5.33 -11.17 -14.64
C ARG A 109 -5.84 -9.79 -14.23
N SER A 110 -6.98 -9.77 -13.54
CA SER A 110 -7.51 -8.53 -12.95
C SER A 110 -6.53 -7.96 -11.92
N GLY A 111 -6.28 -6.65 -11.96
CA GLY A 111 -5.29 -5.98 -11.12
C GLY A 111 -3.84 -6.04 -11.63
N ALA A 112 -3.50 -6.95 -12.55
CA ALA A 112 -2.13 -7.10 -13.03
C ALA A 112 -1.56 -5.85 -13.73
N PRO A 113 -2.31 -5.10 -14.57
CA PRO A 113 -1.79 -3.84 -15.13
C PRO A 113 -1.39 -2.82 -14.07
N LEU A 114 -2.16 -2.70 -12.98
CA LEU A 114 -1.84 -1.80 -11.88
C LEU A 114 -0.64 -2.29 -11.08
N LEU A 115 -0.56 -3.60 -10.80
CA LEU A 115 0.56 -4.19 -10.07
C LEU A 115 1.89 -4.03 -10.81
N ARG A 116 1.92 -4.21 -12.14
CA ARG A 116 3.13 -3.96 -12.94
C ARG A 116 3.58 -2.50 -12.85
N ARG A 117 2.65 -1.56 -12.97
CA ARG A 117 2.94 -0.13 -12.84
C ARG A 117 3.39 0.25 -11.43
N ALA A 118 2.87 -0.41 -10.40
CA ALA A 118 3.33 -0.20 -9.03
C ALA A 118 4.76 -0.73 -8.85
N LEU A 119 5.07 -1.90 -9.42
CA LEU A 119 6.41 -2.50 -9.39
C LEU A 119 7.45 -1.61 -10.10
N GLU A 120 7.10 -0.97 -11.21
CA GLU A 120 7.97 -0.01 -11.91
C GLU A 120 8.36 1.21 -11.04
N LEU A 121 7.50 1.58 -10.08
CA LEU A 121 7.73 2.69 -9.16
C LEU A 121 8.27 2.23 -7.81
N ALA A 122 8.41 0.93 -7.57
CA ALA A 122 8.77 0.38 -6.27
C ALA A 122 10.27 0.43 -5.99
N ASP A 123 10.62 0.55 -4.72
CA ASP A 123 11.97 0.41 -4.19
C ASP A 123 11.87 -0.15 -2.76
N GLY A 124 12.29 -1.41 -2.58
CA GLY A 124 12.17 -2.12 -1.29
C GLY A 124 13.00 -1.55 -0.14
N ARG A 125 13.78 -0.47 -0.37
CA ARG A 125 14.56 0.20 0.67
C ARG A 125 13.74 1.17 1.52
N SER A 126 12.56 1.63 1.08
CA SER A 126 11.70 2.47 1.92
C SER A 126 11.22 1.70 3.15
N GLU A 127 11.44 2.26 4.35
CA GLU A 127 11.21 1.55 5.62
C GLU A 127 9.81 1.84 6.20
N SER A 128 9.12 2.85 5.65
CA SER A 128 7.74 3.21 6.03
C SER A 128 6.89 3.63 4.82
N PRO A 129 5.54 3.54 4.94
CA PRO A 129 4.63 4.03 3.90
C PRO A 129 4.87 5.48 3.49
N TRP A 130 5.22 6.34 4.44
CA TRP A 130 5.42 7.75 4.16
C TRP A 130 6.75 8.06 3.50
N GLU A 131 7.81 7.29 3.76
CA GLU A 131 9.04 7.34 2.98
C GLU A 131 8.79 6.93 1.52
N THR A 132 8.00 5.88 1.28
CA THR A 132 7.57 5.50 -0.07
C THR A 132 6.84 6.65 -0.76
N LEU A 133 5.91 7.31 -0.07
CA LEU A 133 5.15 8.42 -0.62
C LEU A 133 6.04 9.63 -0.93
N LEU A 134 6.98 9.97 -0.04
CA LEU A 134 7.96 11.02 -0.26
C LEU A 134 8.82 10.72 -1.49
N ARG A 135 9.27 9.47 -1.63
CA ARG A 135 10.05 8.99 -2.79
C ARG A 135 9.27 9.11 -4.09
N VAL A 136 8.02 8.64 -4.09
CA VAL A 136 7.15 8.71 -5.28
C VAL A 136 6.81 10.15 -5.63
N LEU A 137 6.68 11.06 -4.66
CA LEU A 137 6.53 12.50 -4.93
C LEU A 137 7.71 13.01 -5.77
N HIS A 138 8.95 12.76 -5.35
CA HIS A 138 10.15 13.16 -6.08
C HIS A 138 10.17 12.60 -7.51
N VAL A 139 9.95 11.28 -7.65
CA VAL A 139 9.93 10.60 -8.95
C VAL A 139 8.83 11.18 -9.85
N SER A 140 7.66 11.48 -9.30
CA SER A 140 6.53 12.01 -10.06
C SER A 140 6.78 13.43 -10.61
N VAL A 141 7.69 14.19 -9.99
CA VAL A 141 8.13 15.52 -10.45
C VAL A 141 9.45 15.47 -11.22
N GLY A 142 9.83 14.28 -11.68
CA GLY A 142 11.00 14.06 -12.54
C GLY A 142 12.34 14.04 -11.82
N VAL A 143 12.37 13.85 -10.50
CA VAL A 143 13.59 13.84 -9.69
C VAL A 143 13.88 12.45 -9.18
N GLN A 144 15.04 11.92 -9.57
CA GLN A 144 15.54 10.66 -9.04
C GLN A 144 16.16 10.90 -7.66
N VAL A 145 15.93 9.96 -6.74
CA VAL A 145 16.43 9.99 -5.37
C VAL A 145 17.02 8.64 -5.00
N VAL A 146 17.95 8.62 -4.05
CA VAL A 146 18.55 7.38 -3.52
C VAL A 146 18.00 7.14 -2.11
N PRO A 147 17.17 6.10 -1.91
CA PRO A 147 16.67 5.76 -0.59
C PRO A 147 17.75 5.24 0.35
N GLN A 148 17.58 5.49 1.65
CA GLN A 148 18.41 4.98 2.75
C GLN A 148 19.90 5.26 2.57
N HIS A 149 20.23 6.48 2.09
CA HIS A 149 21.60 6.88 1.81
C HIS A 149 22.40 7.11 3.09
N THR A 150 23.59 6.50 3.16
CA THR A 150 24.50 6.64 4.29
C THR A 150 25.53 7.74 4.02
N VAL A 151 25.48 8.80 4.82
CA VAL A 151 26.47 9.87 4.84
C VAL A 151 27.68 9.43 5.66
N ARG A 152 28.87 9.61 5.10
CA ARG A 152 30.15 9.37 5.76
C ARG A 152 31.06 10.60 5.64
N THR A 153 31.95 10.77 6.61
CA THR A 153 33.04 11.75 6.55
C THR A 153 34.11 11.33 5.52
N THR A 154 35.09 12.20 5.25
CA THR A 154 36.19 11.93 4.30
C THR A 154 37.07 10.74 4.71
N ASP A 155 37.21 10.49 6.01
CA ASP A 155 37.89 9.32 6.59
C ASP A 155 36.99 8.06 6.65
N GLY A 156 35.75 8.13 6.14
CA GLY A 156 34.84 7.00 6.03
C GLY A 156 34.00 6.71 7.29
N THR A 157 34.09 7.56 8.31
CA THR A 157 33.30 7.46 9.54
C THR A 157 31.83 7.73 9.27
N PHE A 158 30.94 6.91 9.84
CA PHE A 158 29.49 7.05 9.70
C PHE A 158 29.00 8.35 10.35
N VAL A 159 28.19 9.12 9.63
CA VAL A 159 27.56 10.36 10.14
C VAL A 159 26.08 10.10 10.41
N ALA A 160 25.32 9.72 9.38
CA ALA A 160 23.89 9.48 9.47
C ALA A 160 23.41 8.65 8.26
N ARG A 161 22.20 8.11 8.36
CA ARG A 161 21.47 7.50 7.23
C ARG A 161 20.16 8.24 7.03
N GLY A 162 20.01 8.92 5.89
CA GLY A 162 18.81 9.67 5.55
C GLY A 162 17.86 8.87 4.66
N ASP A 163 16.58 9.21 4.70
CA ASP A 163 15.54 8.49 3.97
C ASP A 163 15.72 8.61 2.47
N LEU A 164 15.90 9.82 1.96
CA LEU A 164 16.14 10.09 0.54
C LEU A 164 17.28 11.08 0.35
N TRP A 165 18.27 10.67 -0.42
CA TRP A 165 19.30 11.59 -0.92
C TRP A 165 18.95 12.10 -2.30
N LEU A 166 19.05 13.41 -2.50
CA LEU A 166 18.99 14.07 -3.80
C LEU A 166 20.39 13.99 -4.45
N PRO A 167 20.60 13.14 -5.48
CA PRO A 167 21.92 12.89 -6.04
C PRO A 167 22.59 14.18 -6.52
N SER A 168 23.92 14.21 -6.43
CA SER A 168 24.75 15.39 -6.78
C SER A 168 24.56 16.61 -5.89
N THR A 169 23.77 16.52 -4.83
CA THR A 169 23.65 17.55 -3.79
C THR A 169 24.11 17.00 -2.44
N ARG A 170 24.24 17.87 -1.43
CA ARG A 170 24.37 17.46 -0.02
C ARG A 170 23.05 17.62 0.73
N VAL A 171 21.94 17.26 0.10
CA VAL A 171 20.59 17.41 0.68
C VAL A 171 19.95 16.05 0.92
N LEU A 172 19.47 15.84 2.15
CA LEU A 172 18.65 14.69 2.55
C LEU A 172 17.22 15.17 2.81
N HIS A 173 16.26 14.49 2.21
CA HIS A 173 14.83 14.68 2.47
C HIS A 173 14.34 13.50 3.32
N GLU A 174 13.74 13.78 4.46
CA GLU A 174 13.33 12.80 5.46
C GLU A 174 11.86 12.94 5.82
N TYR A 175 11.19 11.83 6.09
CA TYR A 175 9.85 11.84 6.66
C TYR A 175 9.94 11.86 8.19
N ASP A 176 9.52 12.97 8.78
CA ASP A 176 9.43 13.15 10.22
C ASP A 176 8.05 12.67 10.70
N GLY A 177 7.93 11.37 10.97
CA GLY A 177 6.73 10.80 11.58
C GLY A 177 6.37 11.53 12.87
N GLY A 178 5.21 12.18 12.89
CA GLY A 178 4.72 12.96 14.02
C GLY A 178 4.53 12.08 15.25
N VAL A 179 5.54 12.00 16.12
CA VAL A 179 5.49 11.29 17.39
C VAL A 179 6.02 12.24 18.45
N HIS A 180 5.30 12.36 19.58
CA HIS A 180 5.80 13.01 20.79
C HIS A 180 7.13 12.36 21.20
N ARG A 181 8.24 13.00 20.82
CA ARG A 181 9.59 12.49 21.05
C ARG A 181 9.88 12.56 22.54
N SER A 182 10.29 11.44 23.14
CA SER A 182 10.89 11.47 24.46
C SER A 182 12.16 12.35 24.43
N SER A 183 12.55 12.92 25.57
CA SER A 183 13.73 13.79 25.69
C SER A 183 15.03 13.15 25.18
N ARG A 184 15.15 11.82 25.28
CA ARG A 184 16.29 11.05 24.75
C ARG A 184 16.34 11.03 23.22
N VAL A 185 15.20 10.85 22.56
CA VAL A 185 15.11 10.88 21.09
C VAL A 185 15.48 12.28 20.58
N HIS A 186 14.96 13.32 21.23
CA HIS A 186 15.27 14.71 20.88
C HIS A 186 16.77 15.03 20.97
N THR A 187 17.46 14.53 22.00
CA THR A 187 18.90 14.75 22.16
C THR A 187 19.72 14.06 21.06
N ASN A 188 19.31 12.85 20.65
CA ASN A 188 19.98 12.12 19.57
C ASN A 188 19.77 12.81 18.22
N ASP A 189 18.56 13.30 17.95
CA ASP A 189 18.23 14.06 16.74
C ASP A 189 19.09 15.33 16.65
N LEU A 190 19.26 16.08 17.75
CA LEU A 190 20.12 17.27 17.76
C LEU A 190 21.59 16.94 17.48
N ARG A 191 22.10 15.80 17.98
CA ARG A 191 23.47 15.35 17.70
C ARG A 191 23.62 14.97 16.22
N ARG A 192 22.64 14.24 15.68
CA ARG A 192 22.57 13.87 14.26
C ARG A 192 22.55 15.09 13.36
N ASP A 193 21.69 16.07 13.64
CA ASP A 193 21.57 17.30 12.83
C ASP A 193 22.87 18.12 12.86
N ARG A 194 23.54 18.21 14.02
CA ARG A 194 24.86 18.86 14.13
C ARG A 194 25.94 18.14 13.33
N ALA A 195 25.94 16.81 13.37
CA ALA A 195 26.92 16.00 12.64
C ALA A 195 26.73 16.13 11.11
N LEU A 196 25.49 16.10 10.62
CA LEU A 196 25.16 16.38 9.22
C LEU A 196 25.62 17.78 8.81
N THR A 197 25.28 18.79 9.61
CA THR A 197 25.68 20.19 9.36
C THR A 197 27.20 20.34 9.29
N ALA A 198 27.93 19.74 10.25
CA ALA A 198 29.40 19.77 10.26
C ALA A 198 30.02 19.07 9.03
N ALA A 199 29.35 18.05 8.50
CA ALA A 199 29.73 17.37 7.27
C ALA A 199 29.30 18.13 5.98
N GLY A 200 28.68 19.31 6.11
CA GLY A 200 28.21 20.11 4.99
C GLY A 200 26.91 19.60 4.36
N TRP A 201 26.14 18.79 5.09
CA TRP A 201 24.85 18.26 4.66
C TRP A 201 23.68 19.03 5.25
N THR A 202 22.64 19.18 4.46
CA THR A 202 21.37 19.81 4.85
C THR A 202 20.28 18.74 4.91
N ARG A 203 19.59 18.65 6.04
CA ARG A 203 18.39 17.81 6.20
C ARG A 203 17.13 18.66 6.04
N ARG A 204 16.15 18.17 5.28
CA ARG A 204 14.79 18.70 5.22
C ARG A 204 13.82 17.63 5.70
N GLY A 205 13.04 17.96 6.73
CA GLY A 205 12.05 17.08 7.31
C GLY A 205 10.65 17.40 6.81
N TYR A 206 9.87 16.37 6.50
CA TYR A 206 8.50 16.49 6.01
C TYR A 206 7.54 15.66 6.83
N VAL A 207 6.36 16.19 7.07
CA VAL A 207 5.24 15.49 7.72
C VAL A 207 4.17 15.14 6.69
N ALA A 208 3.18 14.34 7.12
CA ALA A 208 2.06 13.95 6.25
C ALA A 208 1.32 15.15 5.62
N ALA A 209 1.25 16.27 6.34
CA ALA A 209 0.65 17.51 5.85
C ALA A 209 1.36 18.04 4.60
N ASP A 210 2.69 18.01 4.57
CA ASP A 210 3.48 18.56 3.48
C ASP A 210 3.24 17.77 2.19
N LEU A 211 3.15 16.44 2.29
CA LEU A 211 2.89 15.60 1.12
C LEU A 211 1.43 15.68 0.66
N CYS A 212 0.48 15.75 1.59
CA CYS A 212 -0.94 15.66 1.25
C CYS A 212 -1.62 17.00 0.97
N ARG A 213 -1.16 18.08 1.61
CA ARG A 213 -1.81 19.40 1.58
C ARG A 213 -0.91 20.49 0.99
N GLU A 214 0.40 20.40 1.21
CA GLU A 214 1.35 21.43 0.79
C GLU A 214 2.46 20.93 -0.15
N PRO A 215 2.16 20.10 -1.17
CA PRO A 215 3.22 19.46 -1.96
C PRO A 215 4.00 20.45 -2.84
N VAL A 216 3.50 21.68 -3.02
CA VAL A 216 4.23 22.77 -3.68
C VAL A 216 5.42 23.23 -2.84
N ALA A 217 5.34 23.18 -1.50
CA ALA A 217 6.45 23.51 -0.62
C ALA A 217 7.57 22.46 -0.74
N VAL A 218 7.21 21.17 -0.72
CA VAL A 218 8.16 20.07 -0.97
C VAL A 218 8.81 20.23 -2.36
N LEU A 219 8.01 20.57 -3.37
CA LEU A 219 8.52 20.83 -4.73
C LEU A 219 9.53 21.97 -4.74
N ARG A 220 9.25 23.08 -4.04
CA ARG A 220 10.16 24.22 -3.92
C ARG A 220 11.49 23.84 -3.29
N ASP A 221 11.48 23.08 -2.20
CA ASP A 221 12.72 22.60 -1.58
C ASP A 221 13.55 21.74 -2.55
N ILE A 222 12.88 20.89 -3.34
CA ILE A 222 13.52 20.12 -4.42
C ILE A 222 14.11 21.06 -5.48
N ASP A 223 13.36 22.09 -5.90
CA ASP A 223 13.83 23.07 -6.89
C ASP A 223 15.08 23.81 -6.41
N ASP A 224 15.04 24.31 -5.17
CA ASP A 224 16.12 25.05 -4.53
C ASP A 224 17.38 24.18 -4.37
N ALA A 225 17.21 22.93 -3.92
CA ALA A 225 18.31 21.97 -3.78
C ALA A 225 19.00 21.65 -5.11
N LEU A 226 18.24 21.60 -6.21
CA LEU A 226 18.73 21.29 -7.55
C LEU A 226 19.11 22.53 -8.37
N GLY A 227 18.91 23.74 -7.83
CA GLY A 227 19.15 25.00 -8.54
C GLY A 227 18.29 25.17 -9.80
N ARG A 228 17.09 24.58 -9.85
CA ARG A 228 16.18 24.65 -11.00
C ARG A 228 15.09 25.71 -10.79
N PRO A 229 14.51 26.28 -11.85
CA PRO A 229 13.43 27.26 -11.71
C PRO A 229 12.18 26.65 -11.07
N HIS A 230 11.68 27.28 -10.00
CA HIS A 230 10.47 26.82 -9.33
C HIS A 230 9.22 27.04 -10.19
N ARG A 231 8.49 25.95 -10.45
CA ARG A 231 7.23 25.94 -11.21
C ARG A 231 6.17 25.17 -10.42
N PRO A 232 5.26 25.84 -9.70
CA PRO A 232 4.24 25.19 -8.85
C PRO A 232 3.41 24.12 -9.57
N GLU A 233 3.10 24.33 -10.85
CA GLU A 233 2.35 23.40 -11.70
C GLU A 233 3.06 22.05 -11.92
N GLY A 234 4.37 21.97 -11.65
CA GLY A 234 5.15 20.73 -11.69
C GLY A 234 4.64 19.66 -10.73
N VAL A 235 3.86 20.05 -9.71
CA VAL A 235 3.27 19.12 -8.72
C VAL A 235 2.04 18.35 -9.24
N ARG A 236 1.49 18.72 -10.41
CA ARG A 236 0.26 18.11 -10.95
C ARG A 236 0.32 16.58 -11.09
N PRO A 237 1.43 15.94 -11.51
CA PRO A 237 1.53 14.48 -11.51
C PRO A 237 1.32 13.87 -10.13
N TRP A 238 1.93 14.44 -9.09
CA TRP A 238 1.73 14.02 -7.70
C TRP A 238 0.28 14.15 -7.26
N ILE A 239 -0.37 15.28 -7.52
CA ILE A 239 -1.79 15.49 -7.16
C ILE A 239 -2.70 14.44 -7.81
N ARG A 240 -2.45 14.08 -9.08
CA ARG A 240 -3.20 13.03 -9.78
C ARG A 240 -3.00 11.64 -9.17
N LEU A 241 -1.80 11.34 -8.68
CA LEU A 241 -1.52 10.09 -7.98
C LEU A 241 -2.24 10.06 -6.62
N LEU A 242 -2.15 11.17 -5.88
CA LEU A 242 -2.72 11.32 -4.54
C LEU A 242 -4.25 11.22 -4.55
N SER A 243 -4.93 11.83 -5.53
CA SER A 243 -6.41 11.80 -5.61
C SER A 243 -6.99 10.39 -5.75
N GLY A 244 -6.21 9.44 -6.25
CA GLY A 244 -6.58 8.03 -6.37
C GLY A 244 -6.27 7.18 -5.14
N SER A 245 -5.57 7.72 -4.14
CA SER A 245 -5.12 7.01 -2.94
C SER A 245 -6.13 7.08 -1.80
N THR A 246 -6.15 6.03 -0.98
CA THR A 246 -6.93 5.95 0.28
C THR A 246 -6.57 7.02 1.32
N LEU A 247 -5.49 7.78 1.13
CA LEU A 247 -5.17 8.96 1.92
C LEU A 247 -6.17 10.11 1.71
N THR A 248 -6.81 10.15 0.55
CA THR A 248 -7.80 11.17 0.19
C THR A 248 -9.23 10.68 0.39
N GLU A 249 -10.16 11.61 0.57
CA GLU A 249 -11.59 11.28 0.63
C GLU A 249 -12.09 10.66 -0.68
N SER A 250 -11.67 11.21 -1.83
CA SER A 250 -12.01 10.67 -3.15
C SER A 250 -11.53 9.23 -3.35
N GLY A 251 -10.29 8.92 -2.95
CA GLY A 251 -9.76 7.56 -3.04
C GLY A 251 -10.48 6.60 -2.08
N ARG A 252 -10.81 7.02 -0.86
CA ARG A 252 -11.65 6.22 0.06
C ARG A 252 -13.04 5.97 -0.50
N ALA A 253 -13.69 6.98 -1.06
CA ALA A 253 -15.01 6.84 -1.69
C ALA A 253 -14.96 5.85 -2.86
N ARG A 254 -13.93 5.93 -3.70
CA ARG A 254 -13.68 4.96 -4.79
C ARG A 254 -13.50 3.54 -4.27
N LEU A 255 -12.70 3.36 -3.21
CA LEU A 255 -12.48 2.05 -2.60
C LEU A 255 -13.79 1.48 -2.04
N ARG A 256 -14.58 2.28 -1.30
CA ARG A 256 -15.89 1.87 -0.79
C ARG A 256 -16.82 1.41 -1.91
N GLY A 257 -16.92 2.18 -3.00
CA GLY A 257 -17.71 1.79 -4.18
C GLY A 257 -17.27 0.46 -4.80
N ARG A 258 -15.96 0.17 -4.83
CA ARG A 258 -15.44 -1.13 -5.33
C ARG A 258 -15.75 -2.30 -4.39
N LEU A 259 -15.68 -2.05 -3.08
CA LEU A 259 -15.98 -3.02 -2.04
C LEU A 259 -17.49 -3.24 -1.84
N GLY A 260 -18.34 -2.31 -2.28
CA GLY A 260 -19.78 -2.33 -2.04
C GLY A 260 -20.16 -1.92 -0.61
N LEU A 261 -19.38 -0.98 -0.04
CA LEU A 261 -19.58 -0.40 1.30
C LEU A 261 -20.18 1.01 1.23
#